data_AF-D7UZ10-F1
#
_entry.id   AF-D7UZ10-F1
#
_cell.length_a   1.000
_cell.length_b   1.000
_cell.length_c   1.000
_cell.angle_alpha   90.00
_cell.angle_beta   90.00
_cell.angle_gamma   90.00
#
_symmetry.space_group_name_H-M   'P 1'
#
loop_
_entity.id
_entity.type
_entity.pdbx_description
1 polymer ?
#
loop_
_entity_poly.entity_id
_entity_poly.type
_entity_poly.pdbx_seq_one_letter_code
_entity_poly.pdbx_strand_id
1 'polypeptide(L)'
;MQMLIPLVLMIVLFYFLLIRPQQKRQKQVQQMQSGLSKGDKIITIGGLHGIVDAIEDNTVILNCGGARLTFDRNAIRTVLEKTAEPSVLADEEVVEEVQEPDNDQTK
;
A
#
# COMPACT_ATOMS: atom_id res chain seq x y z
N MET A 1 23.75 42.08 -15.65
CA MET A 1 22.54 41.48 -16.26
C MET A 1 22.76 40.07 -16.80
N GLN A 2 23.96 39.68 -17.30
CA GLN A 2 24.24 38.35 -17.86
C GLN A 2 24.08 37.16 -16.88
N MET A 3 24.38 37.35 -15.58
CA MET A 3 24.33 36.29 -14.56
C MET A 3 22.91 35.93 -14.08
N LEU A 4 21.89 36.74 -14.44
CA LEU A 4 20.50 36.46 -14.06
C LEU A 4 19.86 35.40 -14.97
N ILE A 5 20.33 35.29 -16.22
CA ILE A 5 19.83 34.31 -17.19
C ILE A 5 20.05 32.86 -16.72
N PRO A 6 21.27 32.43 -16.32
CA PRO A 6 21.47 31.07 -15.82
C PRO A 6 20.73 30.81 -14.50
N LEU A 7 20.60 31.82 -13.62
CA LEU A 7 19.87 31.72 -12.36
C LEU A 7 18.37 31.46 -12.58
N VAL A 8 17.73 32.24 -13.46
CA VAL A 8 16.31 32.09 -13.79
C VAL A 8 16.06 30.76 -14.50
N LEU A 9 16.93 30.37 -15.44
CA LEU A 9 16.81 29.10 -16.16
C LEU A 9 16.92 27.90 -15.22
N MET A 10 17.83 27.95 -14.24
CA MET A 10 17.96 26.93 -13.21
C MET A 10 16.70 26.83 -12.35
N ILE A 11 16.17 27.96 -11.86
CA ILE A 11 14.94 27.98 -11.04
C ILE A 11 13.75 27.38 -11.79
N VAL A 12 13.58 27.74 -13.08
CA VAL A 12 12.52 27.18 -13.92
C VAL A 12 12.67 25.67 -14.07
N LEU A 13 13.89 25.18 -14.32
CA LEU A 13 14.15 23.75 -14.50
C LEU A 13 13.86 22.95 -13.21
N PHE A 14 14.35 23.42 -12.07
CA PHE A 14 14.11 22.77 -10.77
C PHE A 14 12.64 22.84 -10.35
N TYR A 15 11.96 23.96 -10.58
CA TYR A 15 10.52 24.10 -10.31
C TYR A 15 9.72 23.08 -11.12
N PHE A 16 9.99 22.98 -12.43
CA PHE A 16 9.29 22.05 -13.30
C PHE A 16 9.59 20.59 -12.94
N LEU A 17 10.83 20.28 -12.57
CA LEU A 17 11.25 18.94 -12.17
C LEU A 17 10.75 18.49 -10.81
N LEU A 18 10.58 19.37 -9.82
CA LEU A 18 10.07 18.99 -8.48
C LEU A 18 8.54 19.00 -8.39
N ILE A 19 7.88 19.96 -9.02
CA ILE A 19 6.43 20.14 -8.86
C ILE A 19 5.62 19.06 -9.61
N ARG A 20 6.11 18.65 -10.78
CA ARG A 20 5.46 17.62 -11.60
C ARG A 20 5.46 16.22 -10.94
N PRO A 21 6.57 15.70 -10.38
CA PRO A 21 6.56 14.40 -9.70
C PRO A 21 5.79 14.45 -8.38
N GLN A 22 5.80 15.58 -7.66
CA GLN A 22 5.06 15.70 -6.40
C GLN A 22 3.55 15.62 -6.62
N GLN A 23 3.03 16.34 -7.62
CA GLN A 23 1.61 16.27 -7.98
C GLN A 23 1.17 14.86 -8.41
N LYS A 24 2.02 14.12 -9.13
CA LYS A 24 1.71 12.73 -9.51
C LYS A 24 1.58 11.82 -8.29
N ARG A 25 2.48 11.94 -7.31
CA ARG A 25 2.43 11.15 -6.07
C ARG A 25 1.21 11.48 -5.23
N GLN A 26 0.87 12.76 -5.07
CA GLN A 26 -0.32 13.18 -4.32
C GLN A 26 -1.61 12.65 -4.97
N LYS A 27 -1.72 12.74 -6.29
CA LYS A 27 -2.89 12.21 -7.02
C LYS A 27 -3.04 10.70 -6.88
N GLN A 28 -1.94 9.95 -6.95
CA GLN A 28 -1.97 8.49 -6.76
C GLN A 28 -2.43 8.10 -5.35
N VAL A 29 -1.91 8.79 -4.33
CA VAL A 29 -2.32 8.56 -2.94
C VAL A 29 -3.81 8.88 -2.75
N GLN A 30 -4.28 10.00 -3.29
CA GLN A 30 -5.68 10.39 -3.20
C GLN A 30 -6.61 9.43 -3.96
N GLN A 31 -6.20 8.93 -5.13
CA GLN A 31 -6.94 7.93 -5.88
C GLN A 31 -7.05 6.60 -5.13
N MET A 32 -5.95 6.13 -4.53
CA MET A 32 -5.95 4.91 -3.71
C MET A 32 -6.92 5.06 -2.53
N GLN A 33 -6.86 6.19 -1.81
CA GLN A 33 -7.77 6.47 -0.70
C GLN A 33 -9.24 6.55 -1.12
N SER A 34 -9.53 7.13 -2.29
CA SER A 34 -10.91 7.19 -2.82
C SER A 34 -11.45 5.82 -3.26
N GLY A 35 -10.55 4.86 -3.55
CA GLY A 35 -10.91 3.53 -4.02
C GLY A 35 -11.00 2.46 -2.93
N LEU A 36 -10.88 2.85 -1.65
CA LEU A 36 -11.01 1.94 -0.50
C LEU A 36 -12.44 1.44 -0.37
N SER A 37 -12.59 0.14 -0.13
CA SER A 37 -13.87 -0.53 0.08
C SER A 37 -13.87 -1.31 1.40
N LYS A 38 -15.06 -1.57 1.95
CA LYS A 38 -15.20 -2.44 3.12
C LYS A 38 -14.74 -3.86 2.76
N GLY A 39 -14.01 -4.51 3.66
CA GLY A 39 -13.43 -5.83 3.42
C GLY A 39 -12.04 -5.81 2.80
N ASP A 40 -11.52 -4.65 2.37
CA ASP A 40 -10.17 -4.57 1.82
C ASP A 40 -9.12 -4.90 2.90
N LYS A 41 -8.15 -5.75 2.56
CA LYS A 41 -6.95 -5.94 3.38
C LYS A 41 -5.97 -4.82 3.07
N ILE A 42 -5.55 -4.11 4.09
CA ILE A 42 -4.69 -2.93 3.93
C ILE A 42 -3.47 -2.97 4.85
N ILE A 43 -2.46 -2.21 4.47
CA ILE A 43 -1.30 -1.88 5.30
C ILE A 43 -1.31 -0.37 5.54
N THR A 44 -1.26 0.02 6.80
CA THR A 44 -1.11 1.43 7.20
C THR A 44 0.33 1.91 7.08
N ILE A 45 0.57 3.22 7.16
CA ILE A 45 1.92 3.81 7.07
C ILE A 45 2.86 3.22 8.14
N GLY A 46 2.33 2.90 9.33
CA GLY A 46 3.09 2.28 10.43
C GLY A 46 3.37 0.78 10.25
N GLY A 47 3.00 0.19 9.11
CA GLY A 47 3.18 -1.24 8.86
C GLY A 47 2.17 -2.13 9.59
N LEU A 48 1.06 -1.57 10.07
CA LEU A 48 -0.01 -2.35 10.69
C LEU A 48 -0.94 -2.91 9.60
N HIS A 49 -1.17 -4.21 9.67
CA HIS A 49 -2.03 -4.97 8.77
C HIS A 49 -3.43 -5.09 9.38
N GLY A 50 -4.45 -4.88 8.58
CA GLY A 50 -5.83 -4.96 9.03
C GLY A 50 -6.82 -5.05 7.88
N ILE A 51 -8.08 -5.25 8.24
CA ILE A 51 -9.20 -5.29 7.29
C ILE A 51 -10.06 -4.06 7.53
N VAL A 52 -10.53 -3.44 6.44
CA VAL A 52 -11.45 -2.29 6.53
C VAL A 52 -12.84 -2.77 6.97
N ASP A 53 -13.25 -2.36 8.17
CA ASP A 53 -14.56 -2.69 8.76
C ASP A 53 -15.62 -1.66 8.32
N ALA A 54 -15.26 -0.37 8.41
CA ALA A 54 -16.12 0.72 7.95
C ALA A 54 -15.29 1.89 7.39
N ILE A 55 -15.92 2.63 6.48
CA ILE A 55 -15.33 3.83 5.87
C ILE A 55 -16.30 4.98 6.15
N GLU A 56 -15.79 6.04 6.76
CA GLU A 56 -16.42 7.35 6.91
C GLU A 56 -15.66 8.37 6.03
N ASP A 57 -16.13 9.61 5.95
CA ASP A 57 -15.60 10.61 5.01
C ASP A 57 -14.08 10.82 5.12
N ASN A 58 -13.58 11.09 6.34
CA ASN A 58 -12.14 11.30 6.59
C ASN A 58 -11.46 10.16 7.36
N THR A 59 -12.25 9.25 7.93
CA THR A 59 -11.80 8.20 8.85
C THR A 59 -12.15 6.81 8.33
N VAL A 60 -11.35 5.83 8.71
CA VAL A 60 -11.51 4.42 8.35
C VAL A 60 -11.37 3.60 9.62
N ILE A 61 -12.33 2.72 9.87
CA ILE A 61 -12.31 1.79 10.99
C ILE A 61 -11.67 0.50 10.48
N LEU A 62 -10.55 0.13 11.09
CA LEU A 62 -9.81 -1.09 10.79
C LEU A 62 -10.01 -2.11 11.89
N ASN A 63 -10.17 -3.37 11.50
CA ASN A 63 -10.13 -4.51 12.39
C ASN A 63 -8.74 -5.17 12.33
N CYS A 64 -8.04 -5.16 13.46
CA CYS A 64 -6.73 -5.78 13.63
C CYS A 64 -6.83 -6.84 14.73
N GLY A 65 -7.14 -8.08 14.35
CA GLY A 65 -7.19 -9.21 15.29
C GLY A 65 -8.20 -9.06 16.42
N GLY A 66 -9.36 -8.42 16.14
CA GLY A 66 -10.44 -8.22 17.11
C GLY A 66 -10.48 -6.84 17.75
N ALA A 67 -9.43 -6.03 17.62
CA ALA A 67 -9.45 -4.62 18.00
C ALA A 67 -9.98 -3.76 16.84
N ARG A 68 -10.98 -2.92 17.11
CA ARG A 68 -11.46 -1.89 16.17
C ARG A 68 -10.75 -0.57 16.46
N LEU A 69 -9.98 -0.12 15.49
CA LEU A 69 -9.16 1.09 15.59
C LEU A 69 -9.58 2.06 14.50
N THR A 70 -9.72 3.34 14.86
CA THR A 70 -10.05 4.39 13.91
C THR A 70 -8.77 5.06 13.44
N PHE A 71 -8.59 5.14 12.13
CA PHE A 71 -7.46 5.80 11.50
C PHE A 71 -7.95 6.83 10.49
N ASP A 72 -7.15 7.86 10.24
CA ASP A 72 -7.40 8.74 9.11
C ASP A 72 -7.25 7.98 7.79
N ARG A 73 -8.05 8.33 6.79
CA ARG A 73 -7.94 7.76 5.45
C ARG A 73 -6.54 7.98 4.84
N ASN A 74 -5.88 9.07 5.23
CA ASN A 74 -4.49 9.37 4.87
C ASN A 74 -3.46 8.39 5.46
N ALA A 75 -3.80 7.63 6.51
CA ALA A 75 -2.91 6.68 7.15
C ALA A 75 -2.81 5.34 6.40
N ILE A 76 -3.61 5.14 5.35
CA ILE A 76 -3.56 3.94 4.52
C ILE A 76 -2.45 4.09 3.48
N ARG A 77 -1.53 3.12 3.44
CA ARG A 77 -0.38 3.16 2.53
C ARG A 77 -0.60 2.29 1.29
N THR A 78 -1.09 1.07 1.52
CA THR A 78 -1.22 0.06 0.46
C THR A 78 -2.49 -0.77 0.71
N VAL A 79 -3.18 -1.12 -0.37
CA VAL A 79 -4.26 -2.11 -0.38
C VAL A 79 -3.68 -3.42 -0.92
N LEU A 80 -3.72 -4.49 -0.13
CA LEU A 80 -3.18 -5.81 -0.46
C LEU A 80 -4.17 -6.63 -1.29
N GLU A 81 -5.42 -6.67 -0.85
CA GLU A 81 -6.50 -7.36 -1.53
C GLU A 81 -7.68 -6.40 -1.59
N LYS A 82 -8.03 -6.00 -2.82
CA LYS A 82 -9.22 -5.21 -3.08
C LYS A 82 -10.37 -6.17 -3.29
N THR A 83 -11.39 -6.10 -2.43
CA THR A 83 -12.57 -6.95 -2.56
C THR A 83 -13.43 -6.41 -3.70
N ALA A 84 -13.21 -6.95 -4.90
CA ALA A 84 -14.16 -7.00 -6.00
C ALA A 84 -14.26 -8.47 -6.43
N GLU A 85 -15.48 -9.00 -6.51
CA GLU A 85 -15.77 -10.42 -6.76
C GLU A 85 -15.21 -10.94 -8.11
N PRO A 86 -15.33 -12.26 -8.37
CA PRO A 86 -14.31 -13.29 -8.25
C PRO A 86 -13.52 -13.47 -9.57
N SER A 87 -12.20 -13.33 -9.50
CA SER A 87 -11.31 -13.88 -10.53
C SER A 87 -11.04 -15.34 -10.18
N VAL A 88 -11.87 -16.24 -10.69
CA VAL A 88 -11.60 -17.68 -10.77
C VAL A 88 -10.32 -17.94 -11.57
N LEU A 89 -9.23 -18.17 -10.84
CA LEU A 89 -8.16 -19.11 -11.16
C LEU A 89 -7.84 -19.74 -9.79
N ALA A 90 -8.59 -20.76 -9.33
CA ALA A 90 -8.31 -22.18 -9.59
C ALA A 90 -6.81 -22.46 -9.35
N ASP A 91 -6.46 -22.80 -8.12
CA ASP A 91 -6.33 -24.19 -7.64
C ASP A 91 -5.03 -24.83 -8.13
N GLU A 92 -4.07 -25.02 -7.23
CA GLU A 92 -3.66 -26.38 -6.89
C GLU A 92 -3.04 -26.44 -5.49
N GLU A 93 -3.39 -27.54 -4.83
CA GLU A 93 -3.29 -27.85 -3.43
C GLU A 93 -1.86 -28.14 -2.96
N VAL A 94 -1.67 -27.88 -1.67
CA VAL A 94 -0.90 -28.64 -0.68
C VAL A 94 -0.50 -30.05 -1.13
N VAL A 95 0.81 -30.36 -1.12
CA VAL A 95 1.29 -31.62 -0.52
C VAL A 95 2.62 -31.37 0.21
N GLU A 96 2.62 -31.79 1.47
CA GLU A 96 3.74 -31.89 2.39
C GLU A 96 4.98 -32.58 1.78
N GLU A 97 6.17 -32.19 2.26
CA GLU A 97 7.11 -33.23 2.68
C GLU A 97 7.77 -32.82 4.01
N VAL A 98 7.44 -33.62 5.03
CA VAL A 98 7.99 -33.63 6.37
C VAL A 98 9.47 -33.99 6.29
N GLN A 99 10.34 -33.09 6.73
CA GLN A 99 11.76 -33.39 6.88
C GLN A 99 12.00 -34.04 8.25
N GLU A 100 11.99 -35.36 8.29
CA GLU A 100 12.62 -36.12 9.38
C GLU A 100 14.15 -36.19 9.12
N PRO A 101 14.99 -35.75 10.08
CA PRO A 101 16.42 -35.98 10.02
C PRO A 101 16.77 -37.20 10.88
N ASP A 102 17.17 -38.31 10.26
CA ASP A 102 18.18 -39.16 10.90
C ASP A 102 19.01 -39.91 9.86
N ASN A 103 20.29 -39.60 9.89
CA ASN A 103 21.31 -40.16 9.02
C ASN A 103 21.77 -41.48 9.66
N ASP A 104 21.20 -42.58 9.18
CA ASP A 104 21.62 -43.93 9.55
C ASP A 104 23.09 -44.13 9.11
N GLN A 105 23.96 -44.21 10.10
CA GLN A 105 25.32 -44.72 9.98
C GLN A 105 25.29 -46.20 9.62
N THR A 106 26.47 -46.75 9.29
CA THR A 106 26.80 -48.19 9.13
C THR A 106 26.38 -48.78 7.77
N LYS A 107 27.26 -49.29 6.90
CA LYS A 107 28.64 -49.77 7.02
C LYS A 107 29.26 -49.88 5.61
#